data_AF-A0AAU8U263-F1
#
_entry.id   AF-A0AAU8U263-F1
#
_cell.length_a   1.000
_cell.length_b   1.000
_cell.length_c   1.000
_cell.angle_alpha   90.00
_cell.angle_beta   90.00
_cell.angle_gamma   90.00
#
_symmetry.space_group_name_H-M   'P 1'
#
loop_
_entity.id
_entity.type
_entity.pdbx_description
1 polymer ?
#
loop_
_entity_poly.entity_id
_entity_poly.type
_entity_poly.pdbx_seq_one_letter_code
_entity_poly.pdbx_strand_id
1 'polypeptide(L)'
;MKVVAGLLLCQNLIVFRFFYGDGDTKEEALKELDEAFKFTIESALKDGIKIPEPVDEDAKVRINLTIPKSVLSAIDAVTNNRSKWISDLARKTLLM
;
A
#
# COMPACT_ATOMS: atom_id res chain seq x y z
N MET A 1 18.19 -22.96 -15.20
CA MET A 1 16.74 -22.86 -14.95
C MET A 1 16.51 -21.39 -14.65
N LYS A 2 15.78 -20.67 -15.48
CA LYS A 2 15.63 -19.21 -15.37
C LYS A 2 14.50 -18.86 -14.41
N VAL A 3 14.71 -17.83 -13.59
CA VAL A 3 13.78 -17.33 -12.57
C VAL A 3 13.22 -16.00 -13.06
N VAL A 4 11.90 -15.88 -13.11
CA VAL A 4 11.22 -14.65 -13.51
C VAL A 4 10.55 -14.02 -12.29
N ALA A 5 10.84 -12.75 -12.04
CA ALA A 5 10.18 -11.92 -11.05
C ALA A 5 9.28 -10.89 -11.76
N GLY A 6 8.05 -10.71 -11.28
CA GLY A 6 7.09 -9.77 -11.88
C GLY A 6 6.50 -8.84 -10.84
N LEU A 7 6.34 -7.56 -11.19
CA LEU A 7 5.64 -6.57 -10.37
C LEU A 7 4.44 -6.01 -11.13
N LEU A 8 3.27 -6.05 -10.49
CA LEU A 8 2.04 -5.45 -10.97
C LEU A 8 1.80 -4.14 -10.23
N LEU A 9 1.85 -3.00 -10.92
CA LEU A 9 1.36 -1.74 -10.37
C LEU A 9 -0.14 -1.63 -10.66
N CYS A 10 -0.95 -2.04 -9.69
CA CYS A 10 -2.39 -1.78 -9.67
C CYS A 10 -2.68 -0.66 -8.68
N GLN A 11 -2.90 0.56 -9.16
CA GLN A 11 -3.44 1.64 -8.34
C GLN A 11 -4.54 2.36 -9.10
N ASN A 12 -5.80 2.02 -8.77
CA ASN A 12 -7.07 2.72 -8.97
C ASN A 12 -7.30 3.65 -10.18
N LEU A 13 -6.54 3.53 -11.27
CA LEU A 13 -6.80 4.21 -12.54
C LEU A 13 -6.08 3.49 -13.69
N ILE A 14 -6.75 2.52 -14.34
CA ILE A 14 -6.68 2.09 -15.76
C ILE A 14 -5.29 2.03 -16.46
N VAL A 15 -4.16 1.99 -15.77
CA VAL A 15 -2.82 1.85 -16.38
C VAL A 15 -2.14 0.62 -15.81
N PHE A 16 -2.40 -0.51 -16.46
CA PHE A 16 -1.67 -1.75 -16.23
C PHE A 16 -0.29 -1.66 -16.87
N ARG A 17 0.77 -1.53 -16.06
CA ARG A 17 2.15 -1.61 -16.54
C ARG A 17 2.82 -2.81 -15.88
N PHE A 18 3.20 -3.77 -16.70
CA PHE A 18 3.86 -5.00 -16.30
C PHE A 18 5.36 -4.83 -16.49
N PHE A 19 6.14 -5.10 -15.44
CA PHE A 19 7.60 -5.20 -15.53
C PHE A 19 8.02 -6.57 -15.04
N TYR A 20 9.00 -7.13 -15.73
CA TYR A 20 9.58 -8.42 -15.42
C TYR A 20 11.09 -8.27 -15.36
N GLY A 21 11.71 -8.95 -14.41
CA GLY A 21 13.15 -9.25 -14.41
C GLY A 21 13.35 -10.75 -14.58
N ASP A 22 14.38 -11.12 -15.34
CA ASP A 22 14.83 -12.50 -15.54
C ASP A 22 16.18 -12.69 -14.85
N GLY A 23 16.58 -13.93 -14.63
CA GLY A 23 17.86 -14.22 -13.98
C GLY A 23 18.09 -15.71 -13.85
N ASP A 24 19.36 -16.09 -13.76
CA ASP A 24 19.70 -17.48 -13.44
C ASP A 24 19.52 -17.76 -11.94
N THR A 25 19.47 -16.70 -11.14
CA THR A 25 19.15 -16.70 -9.71
C THR A 25 17.99 -15.77 -9.36
N LYS A 26 17.39 -15.96 -8.18
CA LYS A 26 16.31 -15.11 -7.68
C LYS A 26 16.78 -13.68 -7.45
N GLU A 27 18.00 -13.52 -6.96
CA GLU A 27 18.63 -12.23 -6.69
C GLU A 27 18.85 -11.43 -7.98
N GLU A 28 19.28 -12.10 -9.05
CA GLU A 28 19.43 -11.49 -10.38
C GLU A 28 18.08 -11.06 -10.95
N ALA A 29 17.06 -11.92 -10.87
CA ALA A 29 15.71 -11.60 -11.35
C ALA A 29 15.10 -10.39 -10.63
N LEU A 30 15.35 -10.26 -9.32
CA LEU A 30 14.91 -9.10 -8.55
C LEU A 30 15.69 -7.82 -8.92
N LYS A 31 17.00 -7.94 -9.15
CA LYS A 31 17.82 -6.81 -9.56
C LYS A 31 17.42 -6.29 -10.94
N GLU A 32 17.18 -7.17 -11.91
CA GLU A 32 16.71 -6.78 -13.24
C GLU A 32 15.31 -6.16 -13.17
N LEU A 33 14.44 -6.67 -12.30
CA LEU A 33 13.12 -6.09 -12.05
C LEU A 33 13.22 -4.65 -11.52
N ASP A 34 14.12 -4.38 -10.57
CA ASP A 34 14.37 -3.04 -10.04
C ASP A 34 14.89 -2.07 -11.12
N GLU A 35 15.79 -2.54 -11.99
CA GLU A 35 16.30 -1.77 -13.11
C GLU A 35 15.21 -1.45 -14.14
N ALA A 36 14.38 -2.45 -14.49
CA ALA A 36 13.24 -2.29 -15.40
C ALA A 36 12.20 -1.31 -14.84
N PHE A 37 11.94 -1.36 -13.54
CA PHE A 37 11.08 -0.41 -12.85
C PHE A 37 11.64 1.01 -12.95
N LYS A 38 12.91 1.22 -12.60
CA LYS A 38 13.57 2.54 -12.65
C LYS A 38 13.53 3.14 -14.06
N PHE A 39 13.92 2.37 -15.08
CA PHE A 39 13.92 2.83 -16.46
C PHE A 39 12.54 3.29 -16.93
N THR A 40 11.50 2.60 -16.46
CA THR A 40 10.13 2.95 -16.81
C THR A 40 9.68 4.25 -16.17
N ILE A 41 10.00 4.47 -14.90
CA ILE A 41 9.71 5.73 -14.21
C ILE A 41 10.42 6.89 -14.92
N GLU A 42 11.71 6.74 -15.24
CA GLU A 42 12.49 7.76 -15.96
C GLU A 42 11.88 8.09 -17.34
N SER A 43 11.47 7.06 -18.10
CA SER A 43 10.82 7.24 -19.40
C SER A 43 9.46 7.93 -19.27
N ALA A 44 8.65 7.54 -18.28
CA ALA A 44 7.35 8.15 -18.02
C ALA A 44 7.48 9.63 -17.62
N LEU A 45 8.47 9.99 -16.80
CA LEU A 45 8.78 11.37 -16.44
C LEU A 45 9.18 12.19 -17.66
N LYS A 46 10.02 11.63 -18.55
CA LYS A 46 10.45 12.28 -19.80
C LYS A 46 9.28 12.55 -20.75
N ASP A 47 8.36 11.60 -20.85
CA ASP A 47 7.18 11.69 -21.72
C ASP A 47 6.04 12.54 -21.10
N GLY A 48 6.25 13.10 -19.91
CA GLY A 48 5.25 13.90 -19.19
C GLY A 48 4.03 13.08 -18.73
N ILE A 49 4.16 11.76 -18.67
CA ILE A 49 3.11 10.86 -18.22
C ILE A 49 2.95 11.03 -16.70
N LYS A 50 1.73 11.30 -16.24
CA LYS A 50 1.43 11.38 -14.81
C LYS A 50 1.65 10.00 -14.17
N ILE A 51 2.58 9.93 -13.24
CA ILE A 51 2.85 8.73 -12.44
C ILE A 51 2.01 8.82 -11.16
N PRO A 52 1.10 7.87 -10.91
CA PRO A 52 0.35 7.84 -9.66
C PRO A 52 1.31 7.53 -8.50
N GLU A 53 1.21 8.31 -7.42
CA GLU A 53 1.90 7.98 -6.18
C GLU A 53 1.27 6.76 -5.52
N PRO A 54 2.06 5.92 -4.83
CA PRO A 54 1.55 4.80 -4.08
C PRO A 54 0.41 5.21 -3.16
N VAL A 55 -0.73 4.52 -3.29
CA VAL A 55 -1.84 4.67 -2.35
C VAL A 55 -1.32 4.20 -1.00
N ASP A 56 -1.17 5.15 -0.08
CA ASP A 56 -0.90 4.84 1.32
C ASP A 56 -2.19 4.26 1.92
N GLU A 57 -2.32 2.93 1.88
CA GLU A 57 -3.45 2.21 2.47
C GLU A 57 -3.56 2.43 3.99
N ASP A 58 -2.49 2.85 4.65
CA ASP A 58 -2.45 3.21 6.06
C ASP A 58 -2.59 4.73 6.30
N ALA A 59 -2.91 5.50 5.26
CA ALA A 59 -3.19 6.93 5.38
C ALA A 59 -4.31 7.18 6.39
N LYS A 60 -4.00 7.93 7.43
CA LYS A 60 -4.94 8.21 8.51
C LYS A 60 -5.94 9.28 8.09
N VAL A 61 -7.20 8.88 7.93
CA VAL A 61 -8.31 9.80 7.69
C VAL A 61 -8.98 10.18 9.01
N ARG A 62 -9.13 11.50 9.26
CA ARG A 62 -9.87 11.99 10.43
C ARG A 62 -11.37 11.97 10.14
N ILE A 63 -12.13 11.31 11.01
CA ILE A 63 -13.59 11.22 10.93
C ILE A 63 -14.24 11.81 12.17
N ASN A 64 -15.49 12.26 12.03
CA ASN A 64 -16.35 12.61 13.16
C ASN A 64 -17.37 11.48 13.35
N LEU A 65 -17.64 11.09 14.60
CA LEU A 65 -18.60 10.05 14.93
C LEU A 65 -19.41 10.43 16.18
N THR A 66 -20.63 9.90 16.26
CA THR A 66 -21.48 10.02 17.45
C THR A 66 -21.49 8.69 18.19
N ILE A 67 -21.18 8.72 19.48
CA ILE A 67 -21.17 7.55 20.37
C ILE A 67 -21.77 7.90 21.73
N PRO A 68 -22.43 6.96 22.42
CA PRO A 68 -22.97 7.20 23.75
C PRO A 68 -21.87 7.62 24.75
N LYS A 69 -22.21 8.56 25.64
CA LYS A 69 -21.26 9.10 26.63
C LYS A 69 -20.68 8.00 27.52
N SER A 70 -21.51 7.04 27.94
CA SER A 70 -21.08 5.90 28.76
C SER A 70 -20.01 5.06 28.07
N VAL A 71 -20.19 4.78 26.77
CA VAL A 71 -19.24 4.02 25.95
C VAL A 71 -17.94 4.79 25.77
N LEU A 72 -18.01 6.09 25.46
CA LEU A 72 -16.83 6.93 25.33
C LEU A 72 -16.00 6.95 26.63
N SER A 73 -16.66 7.13 27.78
CA SER A 73 -16.00 7.10 29.08
C SER A 73 -15.36 5.74 29.39
N ALA A 74 -15.99 4.63 28.98
CA ALA A 74 -15.40 3.31 29.14
C ALA A 74 -14.16 3.11 28.27
N ILE A 75 -14.17 3.60 27.03
CA ILE A 75 -13.00 3.57 26.13
C ILE A 75 -11.86 4.39 26.74
N ASP A 76 -12.15 5.58 27.27
CA ASP A 76 -11.15 6.47 27.89
C ASP A 76 -10.46 5.84 29.10
N ALA A 77 -11.16 4.99 29.85
CA ALA A 77 -10.59 4.27 30.97
C ALA A 77 -9.61 3.16 30.54
N VAL A 78 -9.71 2.68 29.29
CA VAL A 78 -8.91 1.57 28.76
C VAL A 78 -7.72 2.07 27.94
N THR A 79 -7.83 3.22 27.28
CA THR A 79 -6.81 3.72 26.36
C THR A 79 -6.67 5.24 26.37
N ASN A 80 -5.43 5.70 26.20
CA ASN A 80 -5.13 7.11 25.93
C ASN A 80 -5.18 7.44 24.42
N ASN A 81 -5.33 6.44 23.55
CA ASN A 81 -5.41 6.60 22.10
C ASN A 81 -6.63 5.87 21.55
N ARG A 82 -7.73 6.62 21.43
CA ARG A 82 -9.03 6.14 20.93
C ARG A 82 -8.95 5.64 19.50
N SER A 83 -8.28 6.39 18.62
CA SER A 83 -8.17 6.06 17.20
C SER A 83 -7.49 4.70 17.01
N LYS A 84 -6.35 4.48 17.67
CA LYS A 84 -5.65 3.19 17.61
C LYS A 84 -6.53 2.04 18.11
N TRP A 85 -7.17 2.22 19.26
CA TRP A 85 -8.00 1.18 19.87
C TRP A 85 -9.19 0.79 18.99
N ILE A 86 -9.87 1.77 18.40
CA ILE A 86 -10.99 1.53 17.47
C ILE A 86 -10.47 0.86 16.18
N SER A 87 -9.34 1.31 15.64
CA SER A 87 -8.73 0.69 14.46
C SER A 87 -8.35 -0.76 14.69
N ASP A 88 -7.74 -1.10 15.83
CA ASP A 88 -7.35 -2.47 16.17
C ASP A 88 -8.59 -3.37 16.33
N LEU A 89 -9.65 -2.86 16.96
CA LEU A 89 -10.94 -3.56 17.10
C LEU A 89 -11.59 -3.81 15.73
N ALA A 90 -11.61 -2.79 14.87
CA ALA A 90 -12.15 -2.90 13.52
C ALA A 90 -11.36 -3.91 12.68
N ARG A 91 -10.02 -3.86 12.70
CA ARG A 91 -9.16 -4.83 11.99
C ARG A 91 -9.43 -6.25 12.45
N LYS A 92 -9.55 -6.50 13.77
CA LYS A 92 -9.93 -7.83 14.29
C LYS A 92 -11.28 -8.30 13.77
N THR A 93 -12.26 -7.40 13.65
CA THR A 93 -13.62 -7.77 13.22
C THR A 93 -13.70 -8.00 11.72
N LEU A 94 -12.94 -7.24 10.92
CA LEU A 94 -12.94 -7.31 9.46
C LEU A 94 -12.08 -8.46 8.89
N LEU A 95 -11.10 -8.94 9.67
CA LEU A 95 -10.20 -10.03 9.29
C LEU A 95 -10.62 -11.40 9.87
N MET A 96 -11.74 -11.46 10.57
CA MET A 96 -12.42 -12.70 11.01
C MET A 96 -13.50 -13.08 10.01
#